data_AF-A0A1X6YL53-F1
#
_entry.id   AF-A0A1X6YL53-F1
#
_cell.length_a   1.000
_cell.length_b   1.000
_cell.length_c   1.000
_cell.angle_alpha   90.00
_cell.angle_beta   90.00
_cell.angle_gamma   90.00
#
_symmetry.space_group_name_H-M   'P 1'
#
loop_
_entity.id
_entity.type
_entity.pdbx_description
1 polymer ?
#
loop_
_entity_poly.entity_id
_entity_poly.type
_entity_poly.pdbx_seq_one_letter_code
_entity_poly.pdbx_strand_id
1 'polypeptide(L)'
;MSWIAVTGGDVAWTCPRAFPEGAGPRHALLTRGSLVVETRLSPEARPQMLLGYERRHPWSGRISLQAVPGGGVVLVMVQGEEVFHTVLPPLSDGRLDVLRLTYAWDAPARWGRLSVERPEEDGVRSVETPPPPPLMLEDIYTMIHRPQLCERDADVVFFAASSAVEPVGPVPTLTGPMPVETETGVVPVSDLGAGMHVCTRDNGVQRVVGRIERVVPALGSFRPVRLRAPYLGLQRDLVVAPQQRLLIGGSEVEYLFGRETVLIPAAALANGFTGTAMQEHLFVRYHQLVLPRHDALRVVGADLESLYLGRLRRRREELAATLLSEWDPASLPEHFRAGHQVLRPFEAITLAEARAA
;
A
#
# COMPACT_ATOMS: atom_id res chain seq x y z
N MET A 1 13.14 -5.99 9.62
CA MET A 1 11.81 -6.28 9.07
C MET A 1 10.83 -6.41 10.21
N SER A 2 9.74 -5.63 10.19
CA SER A 2 8.75 -5.50 11.26
C SER A 2 7.59 -6.50 11.16
N TRP A 3 7.28 -6.99 9.95
CA TRP A 3 6.23 -7.98 9.73
C TRP A 3 6.50 -9.28 10.48
N ILE A 4 5.53 -9.71 11.28
CA ILE A 4 5.60 -10.91 12.10
C ILE A 4 4.63 -12.00 11.63
N ALA A 5 3.59 -11.66 10.88
CA ALA A 5 2.58 -12.60 10.43
C ALA A 5 1.89 -12.12 9.15
N VAL A 6 1.55 -13.05 8.25
CA VAL A 6 0.78 -12.77 7.03
C VAL A 6 -0.04 -14.00 6.62
N THR A 7 -1.28 -13.78 6.18
CA THR A 7 -2.12 -14.78 5.54
C THR A 7 -2.95 -14.18 4.40
N GLY A 8 -3.16 -14.95 3.34
CA GLY A 8 -3.97 -14.55 2.18
C GLY A 8 -3.76 -15.51 1.01
N GLY A 9 -4.84 -15.92 0.34
CA GLY A 9 -4.79 -17.04 -0.61
C GLY A 9 -4.21 -18.29 0.06
N ASP A 10 -3.23 -18.92 -0.59
CA ASP A 10 -2.54 -20.11 -0.06
C ASP A 10 -1.40 -19.79 0.93
N VAL A 11 -1.20 -18.50 1.25
CA VAL A 11 -0.14 -18.08 2.17
C VAL A 11 -0.65 -18.08 3.61
N ALA A 12 0.08 -18.77 4.50
CA ALA A 12 -0.02 -18.63 5.95
C ALA A 12 1.40 -18.67 6.54
N TRP A 13 1.89 -17.53 7.01
CA TRP A 13 3.28 -17.37 7.46
C TRP A 13 3.37 -16.60 8.77
N THR A 14 4.29 -17.03 9.62
CA THR A 14 4.68 -16.37 10.86
C THR A 14 6.20 -16.29 10.96
N CYS A 15 6.71 -15.16 11.44
CA CYS A 15 8.15 -14.94 11.65
C CYS A 15 8.67 -15.89 12.76
N PRO A 16 9.64 -16.78 12.48
CA PRO A 16 10.15 -17.72 13.48
C PRO A 16 10.75 -17.05 14.73
N ARG A 17 11.23 -15.80 14.61
CA ARG A 17 11.75 -15.04 15.76
C ARG A 17 10.64 -14.54 16.69
N ALA A 18 9.50 -14.15 16.13
CA ALA A 18 8.34 -13.73 16.93
C ALA A 18 7.53 -14.93 17.43
N PHE A 19 7.56 -16.04 16.68
CA PHE A 19 6.81 -17.26 16.92
C PHE A 19 7.73 -18.49 16.92
N PRO A 20 8.59 -18.66 17.95
CA PRO A 20 9.49 -19.81 18.00
C PRO A 20 8.73 -21.14 18.08
N GLU A 21 9.32 -22.18 17.49
CA GLU A 21 8.82 -23.55 17.58
C GLU A 21 9.12 -24.11 18.99
N GLY A 22 8.08 -24.28 19.81
CA GLY A 22 8.18 -24.74 21.21
C GLY A 22 7.28 -23.97 22.17
N ALA A 23 7.36 -24.28 23.48
CA ALA A 23 6.64 -23.60 24.57
C ALA A 23 7.23 -22.20 24.90
N GLY A 24 7.65 -21.46 23.86
CA GLY A 24 8.10 -20.08 24.00
C GLY A 24 6.93 -19.13 24.35
N PRO A 25 7.18 -17.82 24.48
CA PRO A 25 6.24 -16.87 25.07
C PRO A 25 5.14 -16.47 24.06
N ARG A 26 4.37 -17.43 23.53
CA ARG A 26 3.15 -17.13 22.73
C ARG A 26 2.14 -16.34 23.56
N HIS A 27 2.20 -16.46 24.87
CA HIS A 27 1.44 -15.62 25.79
C HIS A 27 2.00 -14.21 26.01
N ALA A 28 3.08 -13.80 25.32
CA ALA A 28 3.56 -12.44 25.37
C ALA A 28 2.60 -11.46 24.68
N LEU A 29 2.60 -10.25 25.21
CA LEU A 29 1.83 -9.13 24.69
C LEU A 29 2.64 -8.40 23.62
N LEU A 30 2.02 -8.21 22.45
CA LEU A 30 2.45 -7.27 21.44
C LEU A 30 1.94 -5.88 21.84
N THR A 31 2.75 -5.16 22.62
CA THR A 31 2.41 -3.85 23.19
C THR A 31 2.40 -2.72 22.19
N ARG A 32 3.04 -2.90 21.04
CA ARG A 32 3.10 -1.96 19.93
C ARG A 32 3.10 -2.74 18.62
N GLY A 33 2.35 -2.26 17.62
CA GLY A 33 2.26 -2.95 16.35
C GLY A 33 1.24 -2.35 15.39
N SER A 34 0.98 -3.10 14.32
CA SER A 34 -0.09 -2.80 13.38
C SER A 34 -0.71 -4.08 12.82
N LEU A 35 -2.03 -4.05 12.62
CA LEU A 35 -2.77 -5.01 11.82
C LEU A 35 -3.12 -4.35 10.50
N VAL A 36 -2.84 -5.04 9.40
CA VAL A 36 -3.17 -4.58 8.04
C VAL A 36 -4.09 -5.59 7.39
N VAL A 37 -5.23 -5.11 6.90
CA VAL A 37 -6.23 -5.93 6.19
C VAL A 37 -6.50 -5.28 4.85
N GLU A 38 -6.51 -6.07 3.79
CA GLU A 38 -7.00 -5.62 2.49
C GLU A 38 -8.24 -6.44 2.12
N THR A 39 -9.26 -5.76 1.61
CA THR A 39 -10.55 -6.36 1.26
C THR A 39 -11.14 -5.69 0.02
N ARG A 40 -12.04 -6.41 -0.66
CA ARG A 40 -12.93 -5.82 -1.67
C ARG A 40 -14.27 -5.51 -1.01
N LEU A 41 -14.75 -4.27 -1.11
CA LEU A 41 -16.06 -3.94 -0.58
C LEU A 41 -17.15 -4.71 -1.33
N SER A 42 -18.00 -5.41 -0.57
CA SER A 42 -19.14 -6.12 -1.15
C SER A 42 -20.12 -5.11 -1.73
N PRO A 43 -20.71 -5.41 -2.90
CA PRO A 43 -21.84 -4.66 -3.45
C PRO A 43 -23.12 -4.84 -2.63
N GLU A 44 -23.18 -5.85 -1.78
CA GLU A 44 -24.32 -6.08 -0.90
C GLU A 44 -24.30 -5.01 0.20
N ALA A 45 -25.45 -4.38 0.45
CA ALA A 45 -25.61 -3.34 1.47
C ALA A 45 -25.60 -3.91 2.91
N ARG A 46 -24.72 -4.89 3.20
CA ARG A 46 -24.52 -5.47 4.53
C ARG A 46 -23.10 -5.22 5.04
N PRO A 47 -22.90 -5.19 6.37
CA PRO A 47 -21.56 -5.18 6.95
C PRO A 47 -20.77 -6.44 6.55
N GLN A 48 -19.49 -6.25 6.23
CA GLN A 48 -18.53 -7.33 6.00
C GLN A 48 -17.64 -7.53 7.23
N MET A 49 -17.45 -8.77 7.67
CA MET A 49 -16.50 -9.12 8.72
C MET A 49 -15.10 -9.28 8.13
N LEU A 50 -14.22 -8.34 8.43
CA LEU A 50 -12.84 -8.36 7.93
C LEU A 50 -11.92 -9.20 8.81
N LEU A 51 -12.14 -9.13 10.12
CA LEU A 51 -11.42 -9.91 11.12
C LEU A 51 -12.25 -9.99 12.41
N GLY A 52 -12.75 -11.18 12.73
CA GLY A 52 -13.34 -11.49 14.02
C GLY A 52 -12.56 -12.61 14.72
N TYR A 53 -12.18 -12.40 15.98
CA TYR A 53 -11.57 -13.42 16.82
C TYR A 53 -11.93 -13.23 18.28
N GLU A 54 -12.24 -14.33 18.97
CA GLU A 54 -12.55 -14.37 20.39
C GLU A 54 -11.59 -15.33 21.12
N ARG A 55 -10.87 -14.78 22.09
CA ARG A 55 -10.00 -15.51 23.02
C ARG A 55 -10.77 -15.80 24.31
N ARG A 56 -10.69 -17.03 24.80
CA ARG A 56 -11.26 -17.45 26.11
C ARG A 56 -10.24 -17.63 27.23
N HIS A 57 -8.98 -17.90 26.88
CA HIS A 57 -7.88 -18.15 27.82
C HIS A 57 -6.64 -17.37 27.36
N PRO A 58 -5.81 -16.82 28.26
CA PRO A 58 -5.90 -16.86 29.73
C PRO A 58 -6.95 -15.93 30.33
N TRP A 59 -7.41 -14.93 29.57
CA TRP A 59 -8.55 -14.07 29.91
C TRP A 59 -9.41 -13.83 28.67
N SER A 60 -10.68 -13.45 28.86
CA SER A 60 -11.56 -13.16 27.73
C SER A 60 -11.05 -11.95 26.95
N GLY A 61 -11.05 -12.07 25.64
CA GLY A 61 -10.82 -10.94 24.77
C GLY A 61 -11.42 -11.15 23.41
N ARG A 62 -11.73 -10.05 22.74
CA ARG A 62 -12.30 -10.09 21.40
C ARG A 62 -11.70 -8.97 20.58
N ILE A 63 -11.47 -9.23 19.31
CA ILE A 63 -11.23 -8.21 18.29
C ILE A 63 -12.19 -8.46 17.14
N SER A 64 -12.83 -7.39 16.69
CA SER A 64 -13.79 -7.40 15.58
C SER A 64 -13.54 -6.16 14.73
N LEU A 65 -13.13 -6.37 13.49
CA LEU A 65 -12.95 -5.33 12.49
C LEU A 65 -13.95 -5.58 11.36
N GLN A 66 -14.82 -4.61 11.12
CA GLN A 66 -15.89 -4.71 10.13
C GLN A 66 -15.83 -3.53 9.17
N ALA A 67 -16.07 -3.79 7.89
CA ALA A 67 -16.43 -2.75 6.92
C ALA A 67 -17.95 -2.65 6.86
N VAL A 68 -18.49 -1.43 6.88
CA VAL A 68 -19.90 -1.16 6.68
C VAL A 68 -20.16 -0.59 5.28
N PRO A 69 -21.38 -0.71 4.74
CA PRO A 69 -21.72 -0.15 3.43
C PRO A 69 -21.31 1.32 3.29
N GLY A 70 -20.76 1.67 2.12
CA GLY A 70 -20.14 2.98 1.87
C GLY A 70 -18.68 3.09 2.34
N GLY A 71 -18.06 2.01 2.80
CA GLY A 71 -16.64 1.98 3.14
C GLY A 71 -16.31 2.57 4.51
N GLY A 72 -17.30 2.61 5.41
CA GLY A 72 -17.05 2.92 6.83
C GLY A 72 -16.41 1.71 7.50
N VAL A 73 -15.73 1.93 8.62
CA VAL A 73 -15.06 0.86 9.36
C VAL A 73 -15.38 0.95 10.82
N VAL A 74 -15.67 -0.19 11.43
CA VAL A 74 -15.90 -0.33 12.87
C VAL A 74 -14.85 -1.28 13.43
N LEU A 75 -14.11 -0.81 14.43
CA LEU A 75 -13.22 -1.64 15.25
C LEU A 75 -13.81 -1.73 16.66
N VAL A 76 -14.05 -2.95 17.11
CA VAL A 76 -14.45 -3.27 18.48
C VAL A 76 -13.40 -4.20 19.07
N MET A 77 -12.87 -3.83 20.22
CA MET A 77 -12.00 -4.68 21.01
C MET A 77 -12.56 -4.81 22.42
N VAL A 78 -12.47 -6.01 23.00
CA VAL A 78 -12.88 -6.29 24.38
C VAL A 78 -11.71 -6.95 25.09
N GLN A 79 -11.43 -6.51 26.31
CA GLN A 79 -10.49 -7.16 27.21
C GLN A 79 -11.07 -7.15 28.63
N GLY A 80 -11.43 -8.34 29.14
CA GLY A 80 -12.18 -8.40 30.41
C GLY A 80 -13.53 -7.68 30.29
N GLU A 81 -13.77 -6.68 31.13
CA GLU A 81 -14.98 -5.86 31.13
C GLU A 81 -14.85 -4.57 30.29
N GLU A 82 -13.65 -4.24 29.83
CA GLU A 82 -13.40 -3.01 29.07
C GLU A 82 -13.71 -3.22 27.58
N VAL A 83 -14.41 -2.23 26.99
CA VAL A 83 -14.77 -2.20 25.58
C VAL A 83 -14.17 -0.97 24.91
N PHE A 84 -13.40 -1.20 23.85
CA PHE A 84 -12.77 -0.17 23.04
C PHE A 84 -13.46 -0.15 21.68
N HIS A 85 -14.14 0.94 21.38
CA HIS A 85 -14.92 1.09 20.18
C HIS A 85 -14.42 2.29 19.37
N THR A 86 -14.12 2.07 18.10
CA THR A 86 -13.69 3.11 17.16
C THR A 86 -14.48 2.97 15.87
N VAL A 87 -15.01 4.10 15.38
CA VAL A 87 -15.73 4.18 14.11
C VAL A 87 -15.01 5.15 13.19
N LEU A 88 -14.60 4.68 12.02
CA LEU A 88 -14.20 5.52 10.92
C LEU A 88 -15.39 5.68 9.95
N PRO A 89 -15.91 6.90 9.73
CA PRO A 89 -17.11 7.09 8.93
C PRO A 89 -16.91 6.69 7.46
N PRO A 90 -17.98 6.33 6.74
CA PRO A 90 -17.95 5.95 5.33
C PRO A 90 -17.21 6.93 4.41
N LEU A 91 -16.62 6.40 3.34
CA LEU A 91 -16.04 7.17 2.26
C LEU A 91 -17.17 7.64 1.35
N SER A 92 -17.24 8.93 1.05
CA SER A 92 -18.42 9.60 0.47
C SER A 92 -18.75 9.24 -0.99
N ASP A 93 -18.31 8.10 -1.53
CA ASP A 93 -18.37 7.85 -2.97
C ASP A 93 -18.90 6.47 -3.42
N GLY A 94 -19.40 5.62 -2.52
CA GLY A 94 -20.20 4.43 -2.88
C GLY A 94 -19.57 3.40 -3.85
N ARG A 95 -18.30 3.56 -4.23
CA ARG A 95 -17.60 2.72 -5.20
C ARG A 95 -17.18 1.37 -4.59
N LEU A 96 -17.24 0.33 -5.43
CA LEU A 96 -16.79 -1.02 -5.14
C LEU A 96 -15.28 -1.11 -5.31
N ASP A 97 -14.56 -0.53 -4.36
CA ASP A 97 -13.10 -0.43 -4.43
C ASP A 97 -12.43 -1.44 -3.49
N VAL A 98 -11.16 -1.70 -3.76
CA VAL A 98 -10.25 -2.32 -2.79
C VAL A 98 -10.02 -1.31 -1.67
N LEU A 99 -10.21 -1.74 -0.42
CA LEU A 99 -9.81 -1.00 0.76
C LEU A 99 -8.63 -1.68 1.44
N ARG A 100 -7.67 -0.87 1.86
CA ARG A 100 -6.63 -1.28 2.78
C ARG A 100 -6.82 -0.56 4.11
N LEU A 101 -6.95 -1.34 5.17
CA LEU A 101 -7.14 -0.89 6.53
C LEU A 101 -5.85 -1.12 7.30
N THR A 102 -5.44 -0.12 8.07
CA THR A 102 -4.31 -0.24 9.01
C THR A 102 -4.78 0.19 10.39
N TYR A 103 -4.83 -0.75 11.32
CA TYR A 103 -5.00 -0.46 12.74
C TYR A 103 -3.64 -0.52 13.42
N ALA A 104 -3.17 0.62 13.94
CA ALA A 104 -1.89 0.74 14.63
C ALA A 104 -2.09 1.09 16.10
N TRP A 105 -1.22 0.59 16.98
CA TRP A 105 -1.28 0.89 18.40
C TRP A 105 0.10 0.98 19.05
N ASP A 106 0.15 1.73 20.14
CA ASP A 106 1.23 1.78 21.11
C ASP A 106 0.59 1.88 22.51
N ALA A 107 0.41 0.73 23.16
CA ALA A 107 -0.30 0.63 24.43
C ALA A 107 0.43 1.37 25.58
N PRO A 108 1.78 1.30 25.72
CA PRO A 108 2.51 2.12 26.68
C PRO A 108 2.33 3.63 26.48
N ALA A 109 2.27 4.08 25.22
CA ALA A 109 1.98 5.48 24.89
C ALA A 109 0.49 5.85 24.97
N ARG A 110 -0.39 4.89 25.31
CA ARG A 110 -1.86 5.06 25.34
C ARG A 110 -2.43 5.59 24.02
N TRP A 111 -1.86 5.15 22.89
CA TRP A 111 -2.19 5.67 21.56
C TRP A 111 -2.62 4.57 20.60
N GLY A 112 -3.58 4.88 19.74
CA GLY A 112 -3.96 4.04 18.62
C GLY A 112 -4.58 4.83 17.48
N ARG A 113 -4.48 4.29 16.26
CA ARG A 113 -5.01 4.89 15.04
C ARG A 113 -5.64 3.82 14.17
N LEU A 114 -6.84 4.10 13.68
CA LEU A 114 -7.48 3.33 12.61
C LEU A 114 -7.45 4.15 11.32
N SER A 115 -6.81 3.61 10.29
CA SER A 115 -6.63 4.25 8.99
C SER A 115 -7.24 3.41 7.87
N VAL A 116 -7.81 4.07 6.86
CA VAL A 116 -8.31 3.45 5.63
C VAL A 116 -7.72 4.18 4.42
N GLU A 117 -7.26 3.39 3.46
CA GLU A 117 -6.67 3.81 2.20
C GLU A 117 -7.38 3.09 1.06
N ARG A 118 -7.58 3.80 -0.06
CA ARG A 118 -7.91 3.19 -1.35
C ARG A 118 -6.62 3.11 -2.16
N PRO A 119 -6.06 1.92 -2.44
CA PRO A 119 -4.76 1.80 -3.10
C PRO A 119 -4.66 2.50 -4.47
N GLU A 120 -5.79 2.73 -5.14
CA GLU A 120 -5.87 3.42 -6.43
C GLU A 120 -5.94 4.95 -6.32
N GLU A 121 -6.22 5.47 -5.13
CA GLU A 121 -6.39 6.90 -4.85
C GLU A 121 -5.28 7.43 -3.92
N ASP A 122 -5.03 8.73 -4.02
CA ASP A 122 -4.02 9.43 -3.23
C ASP A 122 -4.67 10.03 -1.98
N GLY A 123 -5.09 9.18 -1.05
CA GLY A 123 -5.80 9.63 0.14
C GLY A 123 -5.84 8.60 1.26
N VAL A 124 -5.70 9.11 2.49
CA VAL A 124 -5.84 8.33 3.71
C VAL A 124 -6.79 9.05 4.63
N ARG A 125 -7.70 8.31 5.23
CA ARG A 125 -8.50 8.80 6.34
C ARG A 125 -8.12 8.05 7.59
N SER A 126 -7.98 8.79 8.69
CA SER A 126 -7.61 8.22 9.97
C SER A 126 -8.48 8.80 11.07
N VAL A 127 -8.68 8.00 12.12
CA VAL A 127 -9.25 8.43 13.39
C VAL A 127 -8.39 7.86 14.51
N GLU A 128 -8.17 8.63 15.57
CA GLU A 128 -7.54 8.10 16.78
C GLU A 128 -8.51 7.19 17.52
N THR A 129 -7.98 6.12 18.11
CA THR A 129 -8.79 5.21 18.93
C THR A 129 -8.71 5.64 20.40
N PRO A 130 -9.69 5.25 21.25
CA PRO A 130 -9.44 5.20 22.68
C PRO A 130 -8.16 4.40 22.98
N PRO A 131 -7.44 4.67 24.09
CA PRO A 131 -6.20 3.99 24.43
C PRO A 131 -6.35 2.46 24.34
N PRO A 132 -5.77 1.80 23.33
CA PRO A 132 -6.11 0.43 23.05
C PRO A 132 -5.34 -0.55 23.94
N PRO A 133 -5.90 -1.74 24.20
CA PRO A 133 -5.18 -2.79 24.90
C PRO A 133 -4.10 -3.41 23.99
N PRO A 134 -3.03 -3.98 24.55
CA PRO A 134 -2.08 -4.75 23.78
C PRO A 134 -2.72 -6.04 23.23
N LEU A 135 -2.27 -6.50 22.07
CA LEU A 135 -2.70 -7.79 21.51
C LEU A 135 -1.81 -8.92 22.03
N MET A 136 -2.31 -10.15 22.07
CA MET A 136 -1.51 -11.31 22.44
C MET A 136 -0.91 -11.95 21.19
N LEU A 137 0.37 -12.35 21.24
CA LEU A 137 1.00 -13.02 20.09
C LEU A 137 0.25 -14.30 19.71
N GLU A 138 -0.22 -15.08 20.69
CA GLU A 138 -1.04 -16.26 20.44
C GLU A 138 -2.33 -15.98 19.66
N ASP A 139 -2.97 -14.83 19.87
CA ASP A 139 -4.14 -14.43 19.05
C ASP A 139 -3.72 -14.28 17.60
N ILE A 140 -2.62 -13.56 17.34
CA ILE A 140 -2.09 -13.34 15.99
C ILE A 140 -1.78 -14.69 15.34
N TYR A 141 -1.07 -15.58 16.05
CA TYR A 141 -0.74 -16.91 15.56
C TYR A 141 -2.00 -17.71 15.20
N THR A 142 -3.01 -17.69 16.08
CA THR A 142 -4.28 -18.38 15.88
C THR A 142 -5.02 -17.81 14.67
N MET A 143 -5.06 -16.48 14.54
CA MET A 143 -5.65 -15.82 13.39
C MET A 143 -4.96 -16.18 12.06
N ILE A 144 -3.66 -16.46 12.06
CA ILE A 144 -2.95 -16.89 10.85
C ILE A 144 -3.14 -18.38 10.54
N HIS A 145 -2.98 -19.25 11.53
CA HIS A 145 -2.85 -20.70 11.32
C HIS A 145 -4.11 -21.52 11.62
N ARG A 146 -5.14 -20.90 12.21
CA ARG A 146 -6.41 -21.55 12.57
C ARG A 146 -7.60 -20.72 12.07
N PRO A 147 -7.74 -20.51 10.76
CA PRO A 147 -8.80 -19.67 10.19
C PRO A 147 -10.22 -20.13 10.59
N GLN A 148 -10.42 -21.41 10.88
CA GLN A 148 -11.69 -21.95 11.38
C GLN A 148 -12.12 -21.43 12.76
N LEU A 149 -11.20 -20.80 13.51
CA LEU A 149 -11.50 -20.13 14.78
C LEU A 149 -11.70 -18.62 14.61
N CYS A 150 -11.76 -18.13 13.38
CA CYS A 150 -11.92 -16.73 13.05
C CYS A 150 -13.13 -16.52 12.15
N GLU A 151 -13.76 -15.36 12.29
CA GLU A 151 -14.81 -14.91 11.37
C GLU A 151 -14.16 -13.98 10.35
N ARG A 152 -14.23 -14.33 9.06
CA ARG A 152 -13.77 -13.49 7.94
C ARG A 152 -14.61 -13.78 6.71
N ASP A 153 -15.02 -12.73 6.02
CA ASP A 153 -15.68 -12.85 4.72
C ASP A 153 -14.67 -13.19 3.62
N ALA A 154 -15.17 -13.83 2.56
CA ALA A 154 -14.38 -14.31 1.43
C ALA A 154 -13.71 -13.18 0.60
N ASP A 155 -14.21 -11.95 0.73
CA ASP A 155 -13.67 -10.78 0.01
C ASP A 155 -12.38 -10.23 0.63
N VAL A 156 -12.00 -10.71 1.83
CA VAL A 156 -10.73 -10.36 2.47
C VAL A 156 -9.58 -10.94 1.65
N VAL A 157 -8.77 -10.06 1.08
CA VAL A 157 -7.63 -10.41 0.21
C VAL A 157 -6.45 -10.92 1.02
N PHE A 158 -6.10 -10.21 2.10
CA PHE A 158 -5.07 -10.66 3.04
C PHE A 158 -5.22 -9.99 4.42
N PHE A 159 -4.61 -10.63 5.42
CA PHE A 159 -4.41 -10.11 6.77
C PHE A 159 -2.93 -10.23 7.14
N ALA A 160 -2.35 -9.18 7.72
CA ALA A 160 -0.97 -9.17 8.16
C ALA A 160 -0.82 -8.46 9.51
N ALA A 161 0.20 -8.86 10.28
CA ALA A 161 0.56 -8.23 11.54
C ALA A 161 2.04 -7.80 11.53
N SER A 162 2.30 -6.61 12.05
CA SER A 162 3.61 -6.00 12.20
C SER A 162 3.86 -5.69 13.68
N SER A 163 5.11 -5.84 14.12
CA SER A 163 5.57 -5.38 15.44
C SER A 163 6.00 -3.93 15.47
N ALA A 164 5.70 -3.16 14.41
CA ALA A 164 5.92 -1.72 14.33
C ALA A 164 4.61 -0.99 14.05
N VAL A 165 4.57 0.30 14.35
CA VAL A 165 3.52 1.20 13.86
C VAL A 165 3.79 1.43 12.37
N GLU A 166 2.98 0.81 11.53
CA GLU A 166 3.13 0.86 10.08
C GLU A 166 2.66 2.21 9.52
N PRO A 167 3.42 2.85 8.63
CA PRO A 167 3.04 4.11 8.03
C PRO A 167 1.91 3.92 7.02
N VAL A 168 1.12 4.97 6.84
CA VAL A 168 0.04 5.08 5.86
C VAL A 168 0.31 6.31 4.97
N GLY A 169 -0.32 6.42 3.82
CA GLY A 169 -0.16 7.57 2.94
C GLY A 169 0.65 7.26 1.70
N PRO A 170 1.37 8.23 1.14
CA PRO A 170 2.13 8.03 -0.10
C PRO A 170 3.06 6.82 0.03
N VAL A 171 2.79 5.79 -0.77
CA VAL A 171 3.51 4.51 -0.73
C VAL A 171 4.57 4.46 -1.82
N PRO A 172 5.76 3.90 -1.54
CA PRO A 172 6.74 3.66 -2.58
C PRO A 172 6.31 2.53 -3.51
N THR A 173 6.71 2.61 -4.78
CA THR A 173 6.16 1.76 -5.84
C THR A 173 7.20 1.14 -6.77
N LEU A 174 8.46 1.56 -6.69
CA LEU A 174 9.54 1.04 -7.56
C LEU A 174 10.34 -0.05 -6.84
N THR A 175 10.64 -1.17 -7.49
CA THR A 175 11.55 -2.16 -6.92
C THR A 175 13.01 -1.66 -6.96
N GLY A 176 13.85 -2.15 -6.05
CA GLY A 176 15.24 -1.65 -5.90
C GLY A 176 16.07 -1.60 -7.20
N PRO A 177 16.00 -2.63 -8.09
CA PRO A 177 16.71 -2.63 -9.36
C PRO A 177 16.14 -1.70 -10.44
N MET A 178 15.08 -0.93 -10.17
CA MET A 178 14.44 -0.05 -11.16
C MET A 178 15.48 0.92 -11.76
N PRO A 179 15.72 0.87 -13.08
CA PRO A 179 16.77 1.63 -13.74
C PRO A 179 16.31 3.06 -14.06
N VAL A 180 16.69 4.02 -13.22
CA VAL A 180 16.35 5.44 -13.40
C VAL A 180 17.46 6.15 -14.18
N GLU A 181 17.08 6.94 -15.18
CA GLU A 181 18.03 7.74 -15.95
C GLU A 181 18.54 8.93 -15.12
N THR A 182 19.86 9.12 -15.14
CA THR A 182 20.56 10.27 -14.56
C THR A 182 21.44 10.91 -15.62
N GLU A 183 21.98 12.11 -15.34
CA GLU A 183 22.90 12.80 -16.26
C GLU A 183 24.15 11.99 -16.61
N THR A 184 24.59 11.11 -15.70
CA THR A 184 25.81 10.32 -15.84
C THR A 184 25.58 8.87 -16.23
N GLY A 185 24.32 8.48 -16.46
CA GLY A 185 23.93 7.13 -16.85
C GLY A 185 22.75 6.59 -16.05
N VAL A 186 22.46 5.31 -16.24
CA VAL A 186 21.34 4.63 -15.56
C VAL A 186 21.78 4.15 -14.18
N VAL A 187 21.02 4.50 -13.15
CA VAL A 187 21.29 4.12 -11.76
C VAL A 187 20.06 3.43 -11.15
N PRO A 188 20.21 2.32 -10.41
CA PRO A 188 19.12 1.72 -9.68
C PRO A 188 18.50 2.70 -8.67
N VAL A 189 17.16 2.74 -8.57
CA VAL A 189 16.48 3.62 -7.62
C VAL A 189 16.92 3.41 -6.16
N SER A 190 17.34 2.18 -5.82
CA SER A 190 17.86 1.83 -4.50
C SER A 190 19.25 2.38 -4.19
N ASP A 191 19.96 2.91 -5.19
CA ASP A 191 21.26 3.57 -5.04
C ASP A 191 21.15 5.10 -5.14
N LEU A 192 19.98 5.62 -5.54
CA LEU A 192 19.70 7.04 -5.60
C LEU A 192 19.42 7.63 -4.21
N GLY A 193 19.94 8.83 -3.96
CA GLY A 193 19.81 9.56 -2.69
C GLY A 193 19.62 11.06 -2.87
N ALA A 194 19.46 11.76 -1.75
CA ALA A 194 19.31 13.21 -1.73
C ALA A 194 20.51 13.91 -2.42
N GLY A 195 20.23 14.93 -3.23
CA GLY A 195 21.24 15.70 -3.94
C GLY A 195 21.68 15.13 -5.29
N MET A 196 21.35 13.86 -5.60
CA MET A 196 21.58 13.28 -6.93
C MET A 196 20.60 13.86 -7.96
N HIS A 197 20.99 13.82 -9.23
CA HIS A 197 20.20 14.37 -10.35
C HIS A 197 19.59 13.24 -11.17
N VAL A 198 18.28 13.34 -11.46
CA VAL A 198 17.55 12.38 -12.28
C VAL A 198 16.89 13.08 -13.46
N CYS A 199 16.79 12.38 -14.58
CA CYS A 199 16.09 12.85 -15.76
C CYS A 199 14.58 12.62 -15.58
N THR A 200 13.80 13.66 -15.82
CA THR A 200 12.34 13.60 -15.82
C THR A 200 11.78 14.03 -17.17
N ARG A 201 10.53 13.67 -17.43
CA ARG A 201 9.92 13.87 -18.75
C ARG A 201 9.80 15.36 -19.11
N ASP A 202 9.16 16.15 -18.25
CA ASP A 202 8.72 17.50 -18.59
C ASP A 202 9.56 18.62 -17.94
N ASN A 203 10.21 18.33 -16.81
CA ASN A 203 11.03 19.29 -16.05
C ASN A 203 12.54 19.11 -16.25
N GLY A 204 12.96 18.30 -17.23
CA GLY A 204 14.36 18.04 -17.52
C GLY A 204 15.07 17.34 -16.36
N VAL A 205 16.24 17.83 -15.98
CA VAL A 205 17.01 17.26 -14.86
C VAL A 205 16.54 17.85 -13.53
N GLN A 206 16.19 16.99 -12.58
CA GLN A 206 15.77 17.39 -11.24
C GLN A 206 16.68 16.83 -10.16
N ARG A 207 16.99 17.65 -9.15
CA ARG A 207 17.74 17.23 -7.97
C ARG A 207 16.82 16.53 -6.97
N VAL A 208 17.10 15.28 -6.65
CA VAL A 208 16.34 14.46 -5.69
C VAL A 208 16.39 15.10 -4.31
N VAL A 209 15.21 15.29 -3.68
CA VAL A 209 15.08 15.79 -2.30
C VAL A 209 15.46 14.68 -1.32
N GLY A 210 15.03 13.45 -1.59
CA GLY A 210 15.42 12.26 -0.86
C GLY A 210 14.73 11.02 -1.40
N ARG A 211 14.91 9.90 -0.70
CA ARG A 211 14.31 8.60 -1.04
C ARG A 211 13.59 8.03 0.18
N ILE A 212 12.42 7.46 -0.05
CA ILE A 212 11.72 6.63 0.93
C ILE A 212 11.74 5.17 0.48
N GLU A 213 11.70 4.24 1.43
CA GLU A 213 11.56 2.82 1.14
C GLU A 213 10.70 2.12 2.20
N ARG A 214 10.07 1.01 1.79
CA ARG A 214 9.22 0.21 2.68
C ARG A 214 9.25 -1.25 2.25
N VAL A 215 9.30 -2.15 3.23
CA VAL A 215 9.06 -3.58 3.02
C VAL A 215 7.61 -3.88 3.35
N VAL A 216 6.90 -4.57 2.47
CA VAL A 216 5.47 -4.90 2.59
C VAL A 216 5.22 -6.36 2.23
N PRO A 217 4.13 -7.00 2.71
CA PRO A 217 3.72 -8.32 2.24
C PRO A 217 3.44 -8.27 0.74
N ALA A 218 3.94 -9.21 -0.04
CA ALA A 218 3.74 -9.24 -1.49
C ALA A 218 2.37 -9.84 -1.87
N LEU A 219 1.30 -9.36 -1.23
CA LEU A 219 -0.09 -9.80 -1.41
C LEU A 219 -0.99 -8.63 -1.78
N GLY A 220 -2.15 -8.93 -2.38
CA GLY A 220 -3.12 -7.92 -2.76
C GLY A 220 -2.52 -6.81 -3.63
N SER A 221 -2.82 -5.56 -3.30
CA SER A 221 -2.29 -4.38 -4.00
C SER A 221 -0.86 -4.01 -3.60
N PHE A 222 -0.18 -4.82 -2.78
CA PHE A 222 1.28 -4.79 -2.63
C PHE A 222 1.99 -5.87 -3.47
N ARG A 223 1.26 -6.75 -4.15
CA ARG A 223 1.84 -7.81 -4.98
C ARG A 223 2.51 -7.22 -6.23
N PRO A 224 3.81 -7.45 -6.46
CA PRO A 224 4.50 -6.86 -7.60
C PRO A 224 3.91 -7.26 -8.95
N VAL A 225 3.95 -6.33 -9.91
CA VAL A 225 3.62 -6.57 -11.31
C VAL A 225 4.90 -6.47 -12.13
N ARG A 226 5.21 -7.53 -12.88
CA ARG A 226 6.23 -7.50 -13.94
C ARG A 226 5.58 -7.05 -15.23
N LEU A 227 5.98 -5.87 -15.71
CA LEU A 227 5.64 -5.33 -17.02
C LEU A 227 6.63 -5.87 -18.05
N ARG A 228 6.12 -6.34 -19.18
CA ARG A 228 6.91 -7.07 -20.18
C ARG A 228 7.34 -6.15 -21.33
N ALA A 229 8.61 -6.20 -21.71
CA ALA A 229 9.08 -5.60 -22.95
C ALA A 229 8.71 -6.45 -24.19
N PRO A 230 8.44 -5.84 -25.37
CA PRO A 230 8.58 -4.43 -25.69
C PRO A 230 7.28 -3.61 -25.58
N TYR A 231 6.26 -4.10 -24.88
CA TYR A 231 4.96 -3.42 -24.82
C TYR A 231 5.10 -1.99 -24.28
N LEU A 232 4.36 -1.06 -24.88
CA LEU A 232 4.34 0.35 -24.53
C LEU A 232 5.72 1.05 -24.64
N GLY A 233 6.65 0.50 -25.44
CA GLY A 233 7.97 1.09 -25.67
C GLY A 233 9.05 0.66 -24.68
N LEU A 234 8.72 -0.24 -23.74
CA LEU A 234 9.67 -0.78 -22.77
C LEU A 234 10.86 -1.46 -23.47
N GLN A 235 12.08 -1.12 -23.07
CA GLN A 235 13.29 -1.76 -23.61
C GLN A 235 13.72 -2.99 -22.81
N ARG A 236 13.16 -3.15 -21.60
CA ARG A 236 13.37 -4.30 -20.72
C ARG A 236 12.18 -4.49 -19.79
N ASP A 237 12.05 -5.69 -19.23
CA ASP A 237 11.05 -5.95 -18.21
C ASP A 237 11.29 -5.08 -16.97
N LEU A 238 10.20 -4.53 -16.43
CA LEU A 238 10.20 -3.72 -15.21
C LEU A 238 9.32 -4.37 -14.14
N VAL A 239 9.72 -4.24 -12.88
CA VAL A 239 8.92 -4.73 -11.75
C VAL A 239 8.54 -3.57 -10.84
N VAL A 240 7.25 -3.36 -10.66
CA VAL A 240 6.66 -2.23 -9.91
C VAL A 240 5.50 -2.69 -9.03
N ALA A 241 5.05 -1.83 -8.12
CA ALA A 241 3.80 -2.01 -7.42
C ALA A 241 2.60 -1.82 -8.38
N PRO A 242 1.45 -2.47 -8.13
CA PRO A 242 0.26 -2.36 -8.99
C PRO A 242 -0.22 -0.92 -9.25
N GLN A 243 -0.08 -0.05 -8.26
CA GLN A 243 -0.49 1.35 -8.32
C GLN A 243 0.52 2.28 -9.02
N GLN A 244 1.72 1.79 -9.39
CA GLN A 244 2.65 2.60 -10.18
C GLN A 244 2.01 2.97 -11.51
N ARG A 245 2.01 4.26 -11.84
CA ARG A 245 1.47 4.75 -13.11
C ARG A 245 2.58 4.99 -14.12
N LEU A 246 2.36 4.53 -15.34
CA LEU A 246 3.17 4.83 -16.52
C LEU A 246 2.56 6.03 -17.23
N LEU A 247 3.36 7.02 -17.60
CA LEU A 247 2.94 8.15 -18.42
C LEU A 247 3.18 7.80 -19.89
N ILE A 248 2.10 7.71 -20.66
CA ILE A 248 2.13 7.31 -22.07
C ILE A 248 1.56 8.45 -22.91
N GLY A 249 2.25 8.79 -23.99
CA GLY A 249 1.78 9.76 -24.99
C GLY A 249 2.07 9.29 -26.41
N GLY A 250 1.63 10.05 -27.42
CA GLY A 250 1.81 9.74 -28.83
C GLY A 250 0.48 9.72 -29.60
N SER A 251 0.57 9.51 -30.91
CA SER A 251 -0.57 9.66 -31.83
C SER A 251 -1.75 8.75 -31.50
N GLU A 252 -1.53 7.52 -31.01
CA GLU A 252 -2.64 6.63 -30.64
C GLU A 252 -3.38 7.15 -29.40
N VAL A 253 -2.67 7.78 -28.46
CA VAL A 253 -3.26 8.36 -27.25
C VAL A 253 -4.12 9.57 -27.63
N GLU A 254 -3.60 10.42 -28.51
CA GLU A 254 -4.34 11.58 -29.04
C GLU A 254 -5.60 11.13 -29.79
N TYR A 255 -5.48 10.10 -30.63
CA TYR A 255 -6.60 9.56 -31.41
C TYR A 255 -7.68 8.91 -30.53
N LEU A 256 -7.29 8.07 -29.56
CA LEU A 256 -8.24 7.30 -28.74
C LEU A 256 -8.86 8.11 -27.60
N PHE A 257 -8.10 9.05 -27.01
CA PHE A 257 -8.52 9.72 -25.78
C PHE A 257 -8.60 11.25 -25.91
N GLY A 258 -8.14 11.83 -27.03
CA GLY A 258 -8.09 13.29 -27.20
C GLY A 258 -7.15 13.96 -26.21
N ARG A 259 -6.10 13.25 -25.77
CA ARG A 259 -5.09 13.72 -24.81
C ARG A 259 -3.70 13.51 -25.39
N GLU A 260 -2.79 14.44 -25.12
CA GLU A 260 -1.36 14.28 -25.47
C GLU A 260 -0.70 13.16 -24.66
N THR A 261 -1.12 13.02 -23.40
CA THR A 261 -0.59 12.06 -22.44
C THR A 261 -1.67 11.53 -21.50
N VAL A 262 -1.53 10.26 -21.12
CA VAL A 262 -2.39 9.54 -20.19
C VAL A 262 -1.55 8.74 -19.19
N LEU A 263 -2.12 8.44 -18.04
CA LEU A 263 -1.51 7.59 -17.02
C LEU A 263 -2.14 6.19 -17.04
N ILE A 264 -1.31 5.15 -17.01
CA ILE A 264 -1.76 3.76 -16.94
C ILE A 264 -1.23 3.11 -15.67
N PRO A 265 -2.09 2.71 -14.72
CA PRO A 265 -1.66 1.91 -13.57
C PRO A 265 -1.13 0.54 -14.02
N ALA A 266 -0.04 0.07 -13.42
CA ALA A 266 0.54 -1.24 -13.73
C ALA A 266 -0.44 -2.40 -13.52
N ALA A 267 -1.37 -2.26 -12.56
CA ALA A 267 -2.46 -3.21 -12.32
C ALA A 267 -3.34 -3.44 -13.56
N ALA A 268 -3.60 -2.39 -14.35
CA ALA A 268 -4.39 -2.46 -15.58
C ALA A 268 -3.67 -3.23 -16.70
N LEU A 269 -2.33 -3.35 -16.61
CA LEU A 269 -1.49 -4.08 -17.56
C LEU A 269 -1.22 -5.53 -17.11
N ALA A 270 -1.68 -5.94 -15.93
CA ALA A 270 -1.49 -7.30 -15.43
C ALA A 270 -2.48 -8.31 -16.06
N ASN A 271 -2.56 -8.33 -17.39
CA ASN A 271 -3.51 -9.13 -18.18
C ASN A 271 -2.92 -10.47 -18.71
N GLY A 272 -1.69 -10.80 -18.32
CA GLY A 272 -0.98 -12.02 -18.76
C GLY A 272 -0.10 -11.84 -20.00
N PHE A 273 -0.34 -10.77 -20.77
CA PHE A 273 0.39 -10.46 -22.00
C PHE A 273 1.36 -9.29 -21.83
N THR A 274 0.84 -8.11 -21.49
CA THR A 274 1.65 -6.90 -21.27
C THR A 274 2.28 -6.86 -19.88
N GLY A 275 1.71 -7.60 -18.94
CA GLY A 275 2.23 -7.72 -17.58
C GLY A 275 1.66 -8.91 -16.83
N THR A 276 2.36 -9.32 -15.78
CA THR A 276 2.03 -10.48 -14.95
C THR A 276 2.25 -10.16 -13.48
N ALA A 277 1.29 -10.52 -12.62
CA ALA A 277 1.48 -10.44 -11.17
C ALA A 277 2.48 -11.51 -10.71
N MET A 278 3.41 -11.13 -9.84
CA MET A 278 4.45 -12.04 -9.32
C MET A 278 3.95 -12.78 -8.06
N GLN A 279 4.38 -14.03 -7.90
CA GLN A 279 3.99 -14.89 -6.76
C GLN A 279 5.20 -15.45 -5.97
N GLU A 280 6.42 -15.13 -6.38
CA GLU A 280 7.63 -15.83 -5.93
C GLU A 280 8.16 -15.38 -4.56
N HIS A 281 7.59 -14.31 -3.98
CA HIS A 281 8.12 -13.69 -2.77
C HIS A 281 7.01 -13.47 -1.75
N LEU A 282 7.30 -13.71 -0.46
CA LEU A 282 6.38 -13.38 0.63
C LEU A 282 6.34 -11.87 0.92
N PHE A 283 7.45 -11.18 0.65
CA PHE A 283 7.60 -9.77 0.91
C PHE A 283 8.40 -9.10 -0.19
N VAL A 284 8.14 -7.81 -0.39
CA VAL A 284 8.82 -6.98 -1.38
C VAL A 284 9.25 -5.66 -0.74
N ARG A 285 10.42 -5.16 -1.15
CA ARG A 285 10.87 -3.81 -0.82
C ARG A 285 10.61 -2.87 -2.00
N TYR A 286 9.88 -1.81 -1.73
CA TYR A 286 9.68 -0.71 -2.67
C TYR A 286 10.45 0.52 -2.23
N HIS A 287 10.86 1.32 -3.21
CA HIS A 287 11.55 2.60 -3.08
C HIS A 287 10.78 3.65 -3.89
N GLN A 288 10.94 4.92 -3.52
CA GLN A 288 10.47 6.04 -4.32
C GLN A 288 11.32 7.28 -4.06
N LEU A 289 11.49 8.10 -5.09
CA LEU A 289 12.16 9.39 -4.99
C LEU A 289 11.15 10.49 -4.69
N VAL A 290 11.56 11.42 -3.83
CA VAL A 290 10.88 12.71 -3.62
C VAL A 290 11.60 13.73 -4.49
N LEU A 291 10.86 14.33 -5.43
CA LEU A 291 11.35 15.35 -6.36
C LEU A 291 10.85 16.74 -5.94
N PRO A 292 11.52 17.83 -6.31
CA PRO A 292 11.04 19.18 -6.00
C PRO A 292 9.76 19.53 -6.78
N ARG A 293 9.58 18.99 -7.98
CA ARG A 293 8.34 19.04 -8.75
C ARG A 293 7.90 17.63 -9.10
N HIS A 294 6.60 17.40 -9.00
CA HIS A 294 6.01 16.15 -9.46
C HIS A 294 6.12 16.05 -10.98
N ASP A 295 6.74 14.96 -11.44
CA ASP A 295 6.97 14.64 -12.84
C ASP A 295 7.09 13.12 -13.01
N ALA A 296 7.17 12.63 -14.24
CA ALA A 296 7.53 11.25 -14.52
C ALA A 296 9.05 11.08 -14.59
N LEU A 297 9.56 10.10 -13.85
CA LEU A 297 10.95 9.65 -13.91
C LEU A 297 11.18 8.92 -15.23
N ARG A 298 12.24 9.30 -15.94
CA ARG A 298 12.68 8.53 -17.10
C ARG A 298 13.34 7.24 -16.64
N VAL A 299 12.83 6.13 -17.15
CA VAL A 299 13.42 4.81 -17.03
C VAL A 299 13.62 4.24 -18.43
N VAL A 300 14.38 3.16 -18.55
CA VAL A 300 14.78 2.59 -19.85
C VAL A 300 13.57 2.18 -20.71
N GLY A 301 13.12 3.08 -21.58
CA GLY A 301 11.97 2.91 -22.47
C GLY A 301 10.58 3.27 -21.89
N ALA A 302 10.51 3.92 -20.73
CA ALA A 302 9.22 4.37 -20.16
C ALA A 302 9.37 5.60 -19.25
N ASP A 303 8.23 6.23 -18.97
CA ASP A 303 8.12 7.32 -18.00
C ASP A 303 7.22 6.86 -16.85
N LEU A 304 7.74 6.88 -15.61
CA LEU A 304 7.01 6.43 -14.42
C LEU A 304 6.69 7.59 -13.49
N GLU A 305 5.42 7.75 -13.10
CA GLU A 305 4.98 8.81 -12.18
C GLU A 305 5.81 8.78 -10.88
N SER A 306 6.40 9.93 -10.50
CA SER A 306 7.11 10.12 -9.23
C SER A 306 6.16 10.12 -8.03
N LEU A 307 6.69 10.18 -6.79
CA LEU A 307 5.83 10.27 -5.61
C LEU A 307 5.02 11.57 -5.61
N TYR A 308 3.69 11.47 -5.58
CA TYR A 308 2.85 12.65 -5.42
C TYR A 308 2.60 12.96 -3.94
N LEU A 309 3.02 14.14 -3.47
CA LEU A 309 2.81 14.58 -2.08
C LEU A 309 1.66 15.59 -1.94
N GLY A 310 1.13 16.13 -3.04
CA GLY A 310 0.11 17.17 -3.03
C GLY A 310 0.46 18.31 -2.05
N ARG A 311 -0.40 18.49 -1.05
CA ARG A 311 -0.23 19.47 0.04
C ARG A 311 0.06 18.81 1.41
N LEU A 312 0.60 17.59 1.43
CA LEU A 312 0.83 16.81 2.65
C LEU A 312 1.61 17.60 3.71
N ARG A 313 2.59 18.42 3.32
CA ARG A 313 3.35 19.27 4.25
C ARG A 313 2.49 20.22 5.10
N ARG A 314 1.29 20.60 4.64
CA ARG A 314 0.34 21.46 5.38
C ARG A 314 -0.55 20.68 6.34
N ARG A 315 -0.62 19.36 6.20
CA ARG A 315 -1.51 18.48 6.97
C ARG A 315 -0.67 17.69 7.97
N ARG A 316 -0.28 18.35 9.07
CA ARG A 316 0.71 17.82 10.03
C ARG A 316 0.33 16.45 10.59
N GLU A 317 -0.95 16.26 10.91
CA GLU A 317 -1.48 14.98 11.43
C GLU A 317 -1.35 13.85 10.40
N GLU A 318 -1.70 14.11 9.14
CA GLU A 318 -1.51 13.14 8.04
C GLU A 318 -0.02 12.88 7.80
N LEU A 319 0.83 13.92 7.77
CA LEU A 319 2.26 13.79 7.56
C LEU A 319 2.94 12.89 8.61
N ALA A 320 2.59 13.09 9.90
CA ALA A 320 3.11 12.31 11.02
C ALA A 320 2.76 10.81 10.92
N ALA A 321 1.77 10.45 10.10
CA ALA A 321 1.37 9.07 9.85
C ALA A 321 2.15 8.38 8.74
N THR A 322 2.95 9.11 7.96
CA THR A 322 3.59 8.63 6.73
C THR A 322 5.05 8.23 6.93
N LEU A 323 5.67 7.69 5.87
CA LEU A 323 7.12 7.45 5.80
C LEU A 323 7.97 8.73 5.87
N LEU A 324 7.34 9.90 5.78
CA LEU A 324 7.97 11.22 5.83
C LEU A 324 7.84 11.87 7.21
N SER A 325 7.41 11.14 8.25
CA SER A 325 7.17 11.68 9.60
C SER A 325 8.41 12.37 10.20
N GLU A 326 9.60 11.83 9.92
CA GLU A 326 10.88 12.31 10.44
C GLU A 326 11.50 13.43 9.58
N TRP A 327 10.88 13.80 8.45
CA TRP A 327 11.40 14.83 7.57
C TRP A 327 10.94 16.19 8.05
N ASP A 328 11.80 17.20 7.93
CA ASP A 328 11.40 18.59 8.20
C ASP A 328 10.27 18.98 7.23
N PRO A 329 9.06 19.32 7.72
CA PRO A 329 7.95 19.71 6.86
C PRO A 329 8.27 20.89 5.95
N ALA A 330 9.20 21.78 6.34
CA ALA A 330 9.63 22.90 5.52
C ALA A 330 10.47 22.47 4.30
N SER A 331 11.14 21.32 4.39
CA SER A 331 11.92 20.72 3.30
C SER A 331 11.06 19.98 2.27
N LEU A 332 9.80 19.65 2.64
CA LEU A 332 8.91 18.90 1.76
C LEU A 332 8.34 19.80 0.64
N PRO A 333 8.35 19.31 -0.60
CA PRO A 333 7.77 20.03 -1.72
C PRO A 333 6.23 20.02 -1.66
N GLU A 334 5.64 21.01 -2.34
CA GLU A 334 4.21 20.99 -2.66
C GLU A 334 4.06 20.60 -4.12
N HIS A 335 3.34 19.52 -4.37
CA HIS A 335 3.13 19.01 -5.70
C HIS A 335 1.78 19.46 -6.25
N PHE A 336 1.79 19.84 -7.51
CA PHE A 336 0.59 19.98 -8.33
C PHE A 336 0.60 18.83 -9.31
N ARG A 337 -0.51 18.11 -9.41
CA ARG A 337 -0.63 17.01 -10.37
C ARG A 337 -1.06 17.59 -11.71
N ALA A 338 -0.29 17.32 -12.76
CA ALA A 338 -0.75 17.54 -14.13
C ALA A 338 -2.01 16.69 -14.35
N GLY A 339 -3.08 17.30 -14.88
CA GLY A 339 -4.41 16.70 -14.98
C GLY A 339 -4.52 15.57 -16.02
N HIS A 340 -3.54 14.68 -16.09
CA HIS A 340 -3.54 13.52 -16.97
C HIS A 340 -4.73 12.62 -16.62
N GLN A 341 -5.39 12.13 -17.66
CA GLN A 341 -6.40 11.10 -17.53
C GLN A 341 -5.73 9.80 -17.09
N VAL A 342 -6.22 9.20 -16.01
CA VAL A 342 -5.82 7.85 -15.60
C VAL A 342 -6.75 6.87 -16.32
N LEU A 343 -6.18 6.00 -17.14
CA LEU A 343 -6.94 5.01 -17.91
C LEU A 343 -7.47 3.90 -16.99
N ARG A 344 -8.72 3.49 -17.26
CA ARG A 344 -9.35 2.30 -16.67
C ARG A 344 -8.77 1.02 -17.28
N PRO A 345 -8.97 -0.15 -16.66
CA PRO A 345 -8.41 -1.41 -17.16
C PRO A 345 -8.71 -1.69 -18.64
N PHE A 346 -9.96 -1.53 -19.09
CA PHE A 346 -10.31 -1.79 -20.48
C PHE A 346 -9.67 -0.77 -21.44
N GLU A 347 -9.56 0.51 -21.05
CA GLU A 347 -8.92 1.56 -21.86
C GLU A 347 -7.42 1.29 -22.03
N ALA A 348 -6.77 0.88 -20.93
CA ALA A 348 -5.35 0.52 -20.92
C ALA A 348 -5.06 -0.70 -21.81
N ILE A 349 -5.94 -1.71 -21.79
CA ILE A 349 -5.81 -2.90 -22.64
C ILE A 349 -5.96 -2.51 -24.12
N THR A 350 -6.99 -1.75 -24.48
CA THR A 350 -7.21 -1.28 -25.86
C THR A 350 -6.00 -0.51 -26.39
N LEU A 351 -5.43 0.41 -25.59
CA LEU A 351 -4.23 1.14 -26.00
C LEU A 351 -3.00 0.23 -26.16
N ALA A 352 -2.84 -0.74 -25.26
CA ALA A 352 -1.73 -1.68 -25.33
C ALA A 352 -1.81 -2.60 -26.56
N GLU A 353 -3.02 -3.04 -26.94
CA GLU A 353 -3.25 -3.82 -28.15
C GLU A 353 -3.01 -2.99 -29.42
N ALA A 354 -3.48 -1.73 -29.44
CA ALA A 354 -3.28 -0.82 -30.56
C ALA A 354 -1.80 -0.52 -30.86
N ARG A 355 -0.91 -0.66 -29.86
CA ARG A 355 0.55 -0.47 -30.01
C ARG A 355 1.34 -1.74 -30.26
N ALA A 356 0.69 -2.90 -30.10
CA ALA A 356 1.30 -4.20 -30.39
C ALA A 356 1.09 -4.63 -31.85
N ALA A 357 0.09 -4.06 -32.51
CA ALA A 357 -0.16 -4.16 -33.95
C ALA A 357 0.73 -3.17 -34.73
#